data_AF-A0A5C8M3N1-F1
#
_entry.id   AF-A0A5C8M3N1-F1
#
_cell.length_a   1.000
_cell.length_b   1.000
_cell.length_c   1.000
_cell.angle_alpha   90.00
_cell.angle_beta   90.00
_cell.angle_gamma   90.00
#
_symmetry.space_group_name_H-M   'P 1'
#
loop_
_entity.id
_entity.type
_entity.pdbx_description
1 polymer ?
#
loop_
_entity_poly.entity_id
_entity_poly.type
_entity_poly.pdbx_seq_one_letter_code
_entity_poly.pdbx_strand_id
1 'polypeptide(L)' 'KVLDVGEEARRMVGRTPGNIVAIRPLKDGVIADFDITEAMLKYFLNKLNVKGFFAKPRILICCPSNTTSVER' A
#
# COMPACT_ATOMS: atom_id res chain seq x y z
N LYS A 1 -5.66 -2.99 -12.85
CA LYS A 1 -5.75 -4.14 -11.91
C LYS A 1 -4.37 -4.33 -11.30
N VAL A 2 -4.25 -4.39 -9.97
CA VAL A 2 -2.95 -4.54 -9.29
C VAL A 2 -2.45 -5.96 -9.49
N LEU A 3 -1.24 -6.12 -10.05
CA LEU A 3 -0.65 -7.43 -10.35
C LEU A 3 0.04 -8.02 -9.11
N ASP A 4 0.95 -7.24 -8.52
CA ASP A 4 1.71 -7.59 -7.33
C ASP A 4 1.87 -6.39 -6.41
N VAL A 5 2.07 -6.66 -5.11
CA VAL A 5 2.31 -5.65 -4.07
C VAL A 5 3.48 -6.08 -3.19
N GLY A 6 4.29 -5.12 -2.77
CA GLY A 6 5.39 -5.35 -1.82
C GLY A 6 6.71 -5.67 -2.52
N GLU A 7 7.42 -6.70 -2.04
CA GLU A 7 8.78 -7.00 -2.51
C GLU A 7 8.81 -7.46 -3.97
N GLU A 8 7.83 -8.27 -4.40
CA GLU A 8 7.72 -8.71 -5.79
C GLU A 8 7.53 -7.52 -6.74
N ALA A 9 6.63 -6.59 -6.39
CA ALA A 9 6.46 -5.35 -7.14
C ALA A 9 7.74 -4.49 -7.17
N ARG A 10 8.49 -4.46 -6.06
CA ARG A 10 9.77 -3.73 -5.97
C ARG A 10 10.85 -4.33 -6.87
N ARG A 11 10.93 -5.67 -6.98
CA ARG A 11 11.90 -6.35 -7.87
C ARG A 11 11.64 -6.07 -9.35
N MET A 12 10.40 -5.73 -9.70
CA MET A 12 10.01 -5.35 -11.07
C MET A 12 10.35 -3.90 -11.42
N VAL A 13 10.73 -3.04 -10.46
CA VAL A 13 11.09 -1.65 -10.74
C VAL A 13 12.28 -1.60 -11.71
N GLY A 14 12.10 -0.94 -12.85
CA GLY A 14 13.10 -0.87 -13.92
C GLY A 14 13.22 -2.13 -14.77
N ARG A 15 12.38 -3.15 -14.53
CA ARG A 15 12.31 -4.42 -15.27
C ARG A 15 10.89 -4.76 -15.73
N THR A 16 9.98 -3.79 -15.68
CA THR A 16 8.59 -3.98 -16.09
C THR A 16 8.47 -4.03 -17.62
N PRO A 17 7.80 -5.06 -18.19
CA PRO A 17 7.42 -5.05 -19.60
C PRO A 17 6.41 -3.91 -19.87
N GLY A 18 6.29 -3.47 -21.13
CA GLY A 18 5.55 -2.24 -21.48
C GLY A 18 4.05 -2.21 -21.11
N ASN A 19 3.48 -3.35 -20.73
CA ASN A 19 2.09 -3.48 -20.26
C ASN A 19 1.93 -3.38 -18.74
N ILE A 20 3.01 -3.30 -17.97
CA ILE A 20 3.00 -3.23 -16.51
C ILE A 20 3.81 -2.00 -16.08
N VAL A 21 3.35 -1.31 -15.03
CA VAL A 21 4.05 -0.18 -14.45
C VAL A 21 4.24 -0.43 -12.96
N ALA A 22 5.48 -0.28 -12.49
CA ALA A 22 5.78 -0.31 -11.07
C ALA A 22 5.54 1.08 -10.49
N ILE A 23 4.58 1.19 -9.55
CA ILE A 23 4.16 2.45 -8.94
C ILE A 23 4.53 2.42 -7.47
N ARG A 24 5.08 3.53 -6.96
CA ARG A 24 5.27 3.77 -5.53
C ARG A 24 4.26 4.82 -5.05
N PRO A 25 3.16 4.41 -4.42
CA PRO A 25 2.05 5.31 -4.14
C PRO A 25 2.31 6.23 -2.92
N LEU A 26 3.28 5.89 -2.07
CA LEU A 26 3.74 6.73 -0.96
C LEU A 26 5.14 7.27 -1.24
N LYS A 27 5.25 8.58 -1.42
CA LYS A 27 6.53 9.27 -1.67
C LYS A 27 6.62 10.51 -0.79
N ASP A 28 7.76 10.68 -0.13
CA ASP A 28 8.06 11.82 0.75
C ASP A 28 6.99 12.10 1.83
N GLY A 29 6.29 11.03 2.25
CA GLY A 29 5.25 11.11 3.27
C GLY A 29 3.86 11.52 2.77
N VAL A 30 3.71 11.65 1.45
CA VAL A 30 2.45 12.03 0.79
C VAL A 30 1.87 10.84 0.03
N ILE A 31 0.55 10.75 0.03
CA ILE A 31 -0.22 9.79 -0.75
C ILE A 31 -0.38 10.35 -2.17
N ALA A 32 0.32 9.75 -3.13
CA ALA A 32 0.25 10.15 -4.53
C ALA A 32 -1.00 9.61 -5.25
N ASP A 33 -1.53 8.46 -4.79
CA ASP A 33 -2.71 7.81 -5.36
C ASP A 33 -3.44 7.03 -4.26
N PHE A 34 -4.69 7.42 -3.98
CA PHE A 34 -5.50 6.81 -2.92
C PHE A 34 -5.92 5.39 -3.26
N ASP A 35 -6.33 5.11 -4.50
CA ASP A 35 -6.83 3.79 -4.92
C ASP A 35 -5.72 2.74 -4.86
N ILE A 36 -4.52 3.10 -5.33
CA ILE A 36 -3.34 2.22 -5.29
C ILE A 36 -2.86 2.03 -3.85
N THR A 37 -2.87 3.11 -3.03
CA THR A 37 -2.51 3.00 -1.61
C THR A 37 -3.48 2.11 -0.84
N GLU A 38 -4.79 2.23 -1.09
CA GLU A 38 -5.80 1.40 -0.47
C GLU A 38 -5.61 -0.08 -0.84
N ALA A 39 -5.37 -0.37 -2.13
CA ALA A 39 -5.08 -1.72 -2.59
C ALA A 39 -3.81 -2.30 -1.94
N MET A 40 -2.77 -1.48 -1.79
CA MET A 40 -1.52 -1.86 -1.10
C MET A 40 -1.77 -2.19 0.38
N LEU A 41 -2.49 -1.33 1.10
CA LEU A 41 -2.82 -1.53 2.52
C LEU A 41 -3.69 -2.77 2.70
N LYS A 42 -4.74 -2.94 1.88
CA LYS A 42 -5.60 -4.15 1.87
C LYS A 42 -4.77 -5.42 1.67
N TYR A 43 -3.81 -5.41 0.75
CA TYR A 43 -2.92 -6.55 0.54
C TYR A 43 -2.12 -6.88 1.81
N PHE A 44 -1.47 -5.90 2.44
CA PHE A 44 -0.68 -6.14 3.65
C PHE A 44 -1.54 -6.59 4.84
N LEU A 45 -2.71 -5.99 5.04
CA LEU A 45 -3.64 -6.40 6.09
C LEU A 45 -4.15 -7.83 5.87
N ASN A 46 -4.45 -8.20 4.63
CA ASN A 46 -4.84 -9.57 4.30
C ASN A 46 -3.68 -10.56 4.50
N LYS A 47 -2.45 -10.17 4.17
CA LYS A 47 -1.25 -11.01 4.35
C LYS A 47 -0.99 -11.35 5.81
N LEU A 48 -1.38 -10.47 6.75
CA LEU A 48 -1.28 -10.71 8.19
C LEU A 48 -2.25 -11.79 8.69
N ASN A 49 -3.23 -12.23 7.88
CA ASN A 49 -4.18 -13.31 8.21
C ASN A 49 -4.90 -13.11 9.56
N VAL A 50 -5.22 -11.86 9.93
CA VAL A 50 -5.89 -11.53 11.20
C VAL A 50 -7.40 -11.85 11.18
N LYS A 51 -7.80 -12.89 10.43
CA LYS A 51 -9.18 -13.31 10.22
C LYS A 51 -9.57 -14.36 11.27
N GLY A 52 -10.19 -13.91 12.35
CA GLY A 52 -10.93 -14.75 13.29
C GLY A 52 -12.30 -14.13 13.55
N PHE A 53 -13.33 -14.96 13.77
CA PHE A 53 -14.71 -14.49 14.00
C PHE A 53 -14.85 -13.54 15.22
N PHE A 54 -13.85 -13.55 16.12
CA PHE A 54 -13.73 -12.65 17.28
C PHE A 54 -12.56 -11.66 17.19
N ALA A 55 -11.85 -11.60 16.06
CA ALA A 55 -10.72 -10.70 15.90
C ALA A 55 -11.22 -9.28 15.60
N LYS A 56 -11.03 -8.36 16.55
CA LYS A 56 -11.15 -6.91 16.35
C LYS A 56 -9.74 -6.29 16.33
N PRO A 57 -9.03 -6.35 15.20
CA PRO A 57 -7.68 -5.81 15.13
C PRO A 57 -7.72 -4.29 15.35
N ARG A 58 -6.91 -3.81 16.31
CA ARG A 58 -6.63 -2.39 16.49
C ARG A 58 -5.37 -2.07 15.70
N ILE A 59 -5.49 -1.19 14.71
CA ILE A 59 -4.39 -0.83 13.82
C ILE A 59 -3.84 0.52 14.26
N LEU A 60 -2.52 0.58 14.48
CA LEU A 60 -1.78 1.81 14.68
C LEU A 60 -0.99 2.08 13.39
N ILE A 61 -1.12 3.28 12.84
CA ILE A 61 -0.39 3.71 11.64
C ILE A 61 0.46 4.92 12.02
N CYS A 62 1.75 4.85 11.73
CA CYS A 62 2.64 5.99 11.88
C CYS A 62 2.55 6.86 10.61
N CYS A 63 2.17 8.11 10.78
CA CYS A 63 2.10 9.09 9.70
C CYS A 63 3.22 10.14 9.90
N PRO A 64 3.82 10.66 8.82
CA PRO A 64 4.76 11.77 8.94
C PRO A 64 4.04 13.05 9.40
N SER A 65 4.77 13.94 10.06
CA SER A 65 4.23 15.20 10.60
C SER A 65 3.74 16.18 9.53
N ASN A 66 4.24 16.03 8.30
CA ASN A 66 3.95 16.93 7.17
C ASN A 66 2.79 16.43 6.29
N THR A 67 1.99 15.46 6.76
CA THR A 67 0.77 15.02 6.08
C THR A 67 -0.29 16.11 6.08
N THR A 68 -0.99 16.26 4.97
CA THR A 68 -2.04 17.29 4.82
C THR A 68 -3.34 16.85 5.51
N SER A 69 -4.19 17.79 5.92
CA SER A 69 -5.48 17.51 6.57
C SER A 69 -6.49 16.77 5.67
N VAL A 70 -6.25 16.73 4.36
CA VAL A 70 -7.05 16.00 3.37
C VAL A 70 -6.70 14.50 3.37
N GLU A 71 -5.54 14.11 3.89
CA GLU A 71 -5.05 12.74 4.00
C GLU A 71 -5.32 12.11 5.39
N ARG A 72 -6.09 12.80 6.25
CA ARG A 72 -6.38 12.39 7.63
C ARG A 72 -7.66 11.58 7.77
#